data_AF-A0A2W6DJF4-F1
#
_entry.id   AF-A0A2W6DJF4-F1
#
_cell.length_a   1.000
_cell.length_b   1.000
_cell.length_c   1.000
_cell.angle_alpha   90.00
_cell.angle_beta   90.00
_cell.angle_gamma   90.00
#
_symmetry.space_group_name_H-M   'P 1'
#
loop_
_entity.id
_entity.type
_entity.pdbx_description
1 polymer ?
#
loop_
_entity_poly.entity_id
_entity_poly.type
_entity_poly.pdbx_seq_one_letter_code
_entity_poly.pdbx_strand_id
1 'polypeptide(L)'
;MAREAAFLDGLVDAQLEFIRQLPMHRREELAEALAVLVMLAQDHRYRAQGWISRRELRHRIGRALAGLDALLGVPGTAAAVLPQR
;
A
#
# COMPACT_ATOMS: atom_id res chain seq x y z
N MET A 1 1.76 -14.21 -12.85
CA MET A 1 2.02 -14.00 -11.41
C MET A 1 1.73 -12.53 -11.07
N ALA A 2 0.48 -12.17 -10.81
CA ALA A 2 0.09 -10.79 -10.45
C ALA A 2 -0.98 -10.76 -9.34
N ARG A 3 -1.03 -11.81 -8.52
CA ARG A 3 -2.08 -11.99 -7.50
C ARG A 3 -2.06 -10.86 -6.47
N GLU A 4 -0.87 -10.41 -6.10
CA GLU A 4 -0.64 -9.33 -5.16
C GLU A 4 -1.08 -7.98 -5.72
N ALA A 5 -0.79 -7.72 -7.01
CA ALA A 5 -1.27 -6.50 -7.68
C ALA A 5 -2.80 -6.47 -7.74
N ALA A 6 -3.43 -7.57 -8.15
CA ALA A 6 -4.89 -7.67 -8.22
C ALA A 6 -5.57 -7.55 -6.85
N PHE A 7 -4.93 -8.07 -5.79
CA PHE A 7 -5.40 -7.89 -4.42
C PHE A 7 -5.37 -6.42 -4.00
N LEU A 8 -4.27 -5.72 -4.28
CA LEU A 8 -4.13 -4.30 -3.97
C LEU A 8 -5.12 -3.44 -4.77
N ASP A 9 -5.34 -3.75 -6.05
CA ASP A 9 -6.35 -3.08 -6.88
C ASP A 9 -7.75 -3.23 -6.25
N GLY A 10 -8.14 -4.46 -5.88
CA GLY A 10 -9.45 -4.72 -5.25
C GLY A 10 -9.60 -4.02 -3.89
N LEU A 11 -8.52 -3.88 -3.13
CA LEU A 11 -8.54 -3.10 -1.88
C LEU A 11 -8.75 -1.62 -2.16
N VAL A 12 -8.06 -1.06 -3.15
CA VAL A 12 -8.22 0.35 -3.57
C VAL A 12 -9.65 0.61 -4.01
N ASP A 13 -10.23 -0.25 -4.85
CA ASP A 13 -11.59 -0.12 -5.34
C ASP A 13 -12.61 -0.11 -4.18
N ALA A 14 -12.45 -1.03 -3.22
CA ALA A 14 -13.33 -1.12 -2.06
C ALA A 14 -13.26 0.12 -1.15
N GLN A 15 -12.06 0.67 -0.94
CA GLN A 15 -11.85 1.83 -0.08
C GLN A 15 -12.25 3.15 -0.76
N LEU A 16 -12.11 3.24 -2.08
CA LEU A 16 -12.49 4.43 -2.85
C LEU A 16 -13.97 4.76 -2.69
N GLU A 17 -14.85 3.75 -2.72
CA GLU A 17 -16.30 3.94 -2.55
C GLU A 17 -16.67 4.49 -1.16
N PHE A 18 -15.90 4.13 -0.13
CA PHE A 18 -16.06 4.71 1.21
C PHE A 18 -15.52 6.14 1.27
N ILE A 19 -14.31 6.38 0.76
CA ILE A 19 -13.66 7.70 0.83
C ILE A 19 -14.46 8.77 0.08
N ARG A 20 -15.08 8.42 -1.05
CA ARG A 20 -15.95 9.33 -1.82
C ARG A 20 -17.12 9.91 -1.03
N GLN A 21 -17.50 9.30 0.09
CA GLN A 21 -18.61 9.76 0.93
C GLN A 21 -18.16 10.71 2.05
N LEU A 22 -16.85 10.81 2.31
CA LEU A 22 -16.32 11.63 3.40
C LEU A 22 -16.29 13.13 3.07
N PRO A 23 -16.14 14.03 4.05
CA PRO A 23 -15.84 15.44 3.82
C PRO A 23 -14.47 15.63 3.13
N MET A 24 -14.31 16.68 2.30
CA MET A 24 -13.13 16.89 1.45
C MET A 24 -11.78 16.77 2.19
N HIS A 25 -11.67 17.39 3.37
CA HIS A 25 -10.44 17.36 4.17
C HIS A 25 -10.01 15.94 4.59
N ARG A 26 -10.96 15.04 4.87
CA ARG A 26 -10.67 13.62 5.15
C ARG A 26 -10.34 12.83 3.86
N ARG A 27 -10.85 13.28 2.71
CA ARG A 27 -10.58 12.62 1.42
C ARG A 27 -9.12 12.80 1.01
N GLU A 28 -8.55 13.98 1.23
CA GLU A 28 -7.16 14.27 0.83
C GLU A 28 -6.16 13.37 1.55
N GLU A 29 -6.27 13.25 2.89
CA GLU A 29 -5.40 12.36 3.69
C GLU A 29 -5.52 10.89 3.27
N LEU A 30 -6.75 10.41 3.04
CA LEU A 30 -6.99 9.02 2.67
C LEU A 30 -6.67 8.74 1.19
N ALA A 31 -6.77 9.74 0.31
CA ALA A 31 -6.38 9.62 -1.09
C ALA A 31 -4.87 9.40 -1.23
N GLU A 32 -4.05 10.04 -0.39
CA GLU A 32 -2.61 9.80 -0.36
C GLU A 32 -2.30 8.36 0.04
N ALA A 33 -2.98 7.83 1.07
CA ALA A 33 -2.84 6.42 1.45
C ALA A 33 -3.25 5.45 0.34
N LEU A 34 -4.33 5.74 -0.40
CA LEU A 34 -4.73 4.97 -1.58
C LEU A 34 -3.69 5.02 -2.71
N ALA A 35 -3.10 6.19 -2.96
CA ALA A 35 -2.09 6.36 -3.99
C ALA A 35 -0.88 5.44 -3.71
N VAL A 36 -0.47 5.32 -2.44
CA VAL A 36 0.60 4.39 -2.05
C VAL A 36 0.25 2.93 -2.39
N LEU A 37 -0.99 2.50 -2.15
CA LEU A 37 -1.44 1.14 -2.50
C LEU A 37 -1.43 0.89 -4.02
N VAL A 38 -1.87 1.88 -4.81
CA VAL A 38 -1.80 1.81 -6.29
C VAL A 38 -0.36 1.70 -6.77
N MET A 39 0.56 2.48 -6.19
CA MET A 39 1.98 2.41 -6.52
C MET A 39 2.57 1.03 -6.18
N LEU A 40 2.18 0.43 -5.05
CA LEU A 40 2.61 -0.93 -4.70
C LEU A 40 2.07 -1.98 -5.66
N ALA A 41 0.81 -1.87 -6.09
CA ALA A 41 0.25 -2.76 -7.10
C ALA A 41 1.08 -2.70 -8.38
N GLN A 42 1.49 -1.49 -8.79
CA GLN A 42 2.34 -1.29 -9.95
C GLN A 42 3.76 -1.86 -9.76
N ASP A 43 4.37 -1.71 -8.59
CA ASP A 43 5.66 -2.33 -8.28
C ASP A 43 5.60 -3.87 -8.35
N HIS A 44 4.49 -4.48 -7.94
CA HIS A 44 4.26 -5.91 -8.13
C HIS A 44 4.19 -6.29 -9.62
N ARG A 45 3.55 -5.46 -10.47
CA ARG A 45 3.54 -5.67 -11.94
C ARG A 45 4.95 -5.53 -12.54
N TYR A 46 5.73 -4.53 -12.13
CA TYR A 46 7.13 -4.38 -12.54
C TYR A 46 7.96 -5.60 -12.18
N ARG A 47 7.77 -6.15 -10.97
CA ARG A 47 8.45 -7.39 -10.58
C ARG A 47 8.02 -8.57 -11.45
N ALA A 48 6.74 -8.70 -11.75
CA ALA A 48 6.20 -9.79 -12.57
C ALA A 48 6.74 -9.75 -14.01
N GLN A 49 6.95 -8.54 -14.55
CA GLN A 49 7.54 -8.32 -15.87
C GLN A 49 9.08 -8.36 -15.88
N GLY A 50 9.71 -8.56 -14.71
CA GLY A 50 11.17 -8.64 -14.58
C GLY A 50 11.90 -7.31 -14.60
N TRP A 51 11.20 -6.18 -14.54
CA TRP A 51 11.80 -4.83 -14.55
C TRP A 51 12.53 -4.51 -13.25
N ILE A 52 12.06 -5.06 -12.12
CA ILE A 52 12.71 -4.92 -10.82
C ILE A 52 12.96 -6.28 -10.18
N SER A 53 14.01 -6.35 -9.36
CA SER A 53 14.32 -7.56 -8.60
C SER A 53 13.37 -7.76 -7.42
N ARG A 54 13.32 -8.97 -6.86
CA ARG A 54 12.58 -9.22 -5.60
C ARG A 54 13.15 -8.40 -4.44
N ARG A 55 14.46 -8.13 -4.44
CA ARG A 55 15.11 -7.30 -3.41
C ARG A 55 14.63 -5.85 -3.50
N GLU A 56 14.58 -5.31 -4.71
CA GLU A 56 14.09 -3.96 -4.96
C GLU A 56 12.61 -3.82 -4.57
N LEU A 57 11.77 -4.78 -4.95
CA LEU A 57 10.36 -4.79 -4.55
C LEU A 57 10.21 -4.75 -3.01
N ARG A 58 10.96 -5.56 -2.26
CA ARG A 58 10.93 -5.53 -0.80
C ARG A 58 11.36 -4.18 -0.21
N HIS A 59 12.37 -3.55 -0.81
CA HIS A 59 12.83 -2.23 -0.38
C HIS A 59 11.74 -1.16 -0.60
N ARG A 60 11.07 -1.19 -1.77
CA ARG A 60 9.96 -0.28 -2.07
C ARG A 60 8.77 -0.48 -1.14
N ILE A 61 8.40 -1.74 -0.87
CA ILE A 61 7.37 -2.09 0.11
C ILE A 61 7.70 -1.50 1.48
N GLY A 62 8.94 -1.67 1.95
CA GLY A 62 9.37 -1.12 3.23
C GLY A 62 9.22 0.41 3.31
N ARG A 63 9.62 1.13 2.26
CA ARG A 63 9.45 2.59 2.20
C ARG A 63 7.98 3.02 2.14
N ALA A 64 7.16 2.30 1.37
CA ALA A 64 5.73 2.57 1.24
C ALA A 64 4.99 2.38 2.58
N LEU A 65 5.30 1.30 3.31
CA LEU A 65 4.72 1.04 4.63
C LEU A 65 5.13 2.11 5.65
N ALA A 66 6.39 2.53 5.67
CA ALA A 66 6.84 3.63 6.53
C ALA A 66 6.12 4.95 6.20
N GLY A 67 5.87 5.22 4.92
CA GLY A 67 5.07 6.36 4.48
C GLY A 67 3.61 6.27 4.94
N LEU A 68 2.99 5.09 4.83
CA LEU A 68 1.62 4.85 5.30
C LEU A 68 1.49 5.00 6.82
N ASP A 69 2.42 4.47 7.60
CA ASP A 69 2.44 4.63 9.06
C ASP A 69 2.49 6.12 9.45
N ALA A 70 3.29 6.92 8.74
CA ALA A 70 3.37 8.36 8.94
C ALA A 70 2.07 9.09 8.54
N LEU A 71 1.46 8.72 7.41
CA LEU A 71 0.20 9.31 6.93
C LEU A 71 -0.98 9.00 7.86
N LEU A 72 -1.05 7.78 8.39
CA LEU A 72 -2.14 7.34 9.25
C LEU A 72 -1.92 7.73 10.71
N GLY A 73 -0.76 8.28 11.07
CA GLY A 73 -0.40 8.57 12.45
C GLY A 73 -0.38 7.33 13.34
N VAL A 74 -0.19 6.14 12.76
CA VAL A 74 -0.18 4.86 13.47
C VAL A 74 1.27 4.53 13.84
N PRO A 75 1.66 4.55 15.12
CA PRO A 75 2.96 4.03 15.52
C PRO A 75 2.95 2.50 15.43
N GLY A 76 3.51 1.97 14.34
CA GLY A 76 4.14 0.65 14.27
C GLY A 76 3.21 -0.57 14.41
N THR A 77 2.39 -0.86 13.40
CA THR A 77 1.78 -2.20 13.26
C THR A 77 2.76 -3.24 12.69
N ALA A 78 3.89 -2.81 12.11
CA ALA A 78 4.96 -3.69 11.66
C ALA A 78 5.67 -4.45 12.82
N ALA A 79 5.53 -4.00 14.07
CA ALA A 79 6.11 -4.68 15.24
C ALA A 79 5.24 -5.81 15.81
N ALA A 80 3.96 -5.92 15.43
CA ALA A 80 3.02 -6.88 16.01
C ALA A 80 2.92 -8.21 15.24
N VAL A 81 3.52 -8.31 14.04
CA VAL A 81 3.46 -9.51 13.18
C VAL A 81 4.83 -10.21 13.13
N LEU A 82 5.46 -10.39 14.28
CA LEU A 82 6.52 -11.38 14.45
C LEU A 82 6.15 -12.28 15.63
N PRO A 83 5.87 -13.59 15.42
CA PRO A 83 5.76 -14.51 16.53
C PRO A 83 7.16 -14.63 17.16
N GLN A 84 7.28 -14.12 18.39
CA GLN A 84 8.43 -14.39 19.26
C GLN A 84 8.53 -15.92 19.41
N ARG A 85 9.62 -16.50 18.90
CA ARG A 85 10.07 -17.85 19.20
C ARG A 85 11.49 -17.76 19.72
#